data_AF-A0A0J6TDS5-F1
#
_entry.id   AF-A0A0J6TDS5-F1
#
_cell.length_a   1.000
_cell.length_b   1.000
_cell.length_c   1.000
_cell.angle_alpha   90.00
_cell.angle_beta   90.00
_cell.angle_gamma   90.00
#
_symmetry.space_group_name_H-M   'P 1'
#
loop_
_entity.id
_entity.type
_entity.pdbx_description
1 polymer ?
#
loop_
_entity_poly.entity_id
_entity_poly.type
_entity_poly.pdbx_seq_one_letter_code
_entity_poly.pdbx_strand_id
1 'polypeptide(L)'
;MSDNPPLTDEELARARPGTGNMPPEMAAAFTSRAGRPKADMKRVPISLRIDPDVLETFKSTGPGWQTRMHDVLAEAARKLKAA
;
A
#
# COMPACT_ATOMS: atom_id res chain seq x y z
N MET A 1 22.78 -10.74 -24.03
CA MET A 1 23.21 -9.67 -23.12
C MET A 1 23.74 -8.56 -23.99
N SER A 2 23.02 -7.45 -24.14
CA SER A 2 23.51 -6.34 -24.96
C SER A 2 24.57 -5.58 -24.19
N ASP A 3 25.71 -5.37 -24.84
CA ASP A 3 26.76 -4.46 -24.42
C ASP A 3 26.19 -3.04 -24.40
N ASN A 4 26.04 -2.47 -23.21
CA ASN A 4 25.58 -1.10 -23.02
C ASN A 4 26.75 -0.31 -22.45
N PRO A 5 27.43 0.54 -23.26
CA PRO A 5 28.58 1.30 -22.79
C PRO A 5 28.19 2.21 -21.62
N PRO A 6 29.13 2.51 -20.70
CA PRO A 6 28.86 3.43 -19.60
C PRO A 6 28.52 4.82 -20.16
N LEU A 7 27.48 5.45 -19.61
CA LEU A 7 27.11 6.82 -19.98
C LEU A 7 28.28 7.76 -19.71
N THR A 8 28.60 8.61 -20.67
CA THR A 8 29.54 9.72 -20.51
C THR A 8 28.90 10.89 -19.76
N ASP A 9 29.73 11.75 -19.14
CA ASP A 9 29.24 12.91 -18.38
C ASP A 9 28.45 13.90 -19.26
N GLU A 10 28.82 14.02 -20.54
CA GLU A 10 28.12 14.86 -21.51
C GLU A 10 26.72 14.31 -21.85
N GLU A 11 26.58 12.98 -21.92
CA GLU A 11 25.29 12.32 -22.14
C GLU A 11 24.38 12.44 -20.93
N LEU A 12 24.94 12.32 -19.73
CA LEU A 12 24.21 12.53 -18.49
C LEU A 12 23.74 13.99 -18.36
N ALA A 13 24.57 14.96 -18.75
CA ALA A 13 24.21 16.38 -18.75
C ALA A 13 23.08 16.72 -19.73
N ARG A 14 22.93 15.95 -20.82
CA ARG A 14 21.83 16.10 -21.78
C ARG A 14 20.55 15.37 -21.35
N ALA A 15 20.61 14.49 -20.35
CA ALA A 15 19.46 13.77 -19.86
C ALA A 15 18.41 14.77 -19.34
N ARG A 16 17.17 14.63 -19.83
CA ARG A 16 16.07 15.52 -19.47
C ARG A 16 15.16 14.81 -18.47
N PRO A 17 14.87 15.41 -17.30
CA PRO A 17 14.00 14.79 -16.31
C PRO A 17 12.53 14.82 -16.73
N GLY A 18 11.80 13.76 -16.36
CA GLY A 18 10.33 13.72 -16.41
C GLY A 18 9.72 13.31 -17.75
N THR A 19 8.39 13.36 -17.82
CA THR A 19 7.57 12.96 -18.98
C THR A 19 7.32 14.09 -19.98
N GLY A 20 7.76 15.32 -19.69
CA GLY A 20 7.43 16.52 -20.48
C GLY A 20 8.01 16.57 -21.90
N ASN A 21 8.95 15.69 -22.24
CA ASN A 21 9.49 15.54 -23.61
C ASN A 21 9.15 14.18 -24.25
N MET A 22 8.26 13.39 -23.64
CA MET A 22 7.75 12.19 -24.27
C MET A 22 6.55 12.51 -25.17
N PRO A 23 6.27 11.67 -26.17
CA PRO A 23 4.99 11.69 -26.85
C PRO A 23 3.84 11.62 -25.83
N PRO A 24 2.75 12.37 -26.02
CA PRO A 24 1.68 12.51 -25.03
C PRO A 24 1.05 11.16 -24.63
N GLU A 25 1.00 10.21 -25.57
CA GLU A 25 0.55 8.84 -25.33
C GLU A 25 1.43 8.10 -24.31
N MET A 26 2.76 8.22 -24.42
CA MET A 26 3.70 7.61 -23.48
C MET A 26 3.67 8.30 -22.12
N ALA A 27 3.59 9.64 -22.10
CA ALA A 27 3.52 10.41 -20.86
C ALA A 27 2.28 10.02 -20.01
N ALA A 28 1.15 9.76 -20.65
CA ALA A 28 -0.10 9.37 -20.00
C ALA A 28 -0.01 8.02 -19.23
N ALA A 29 0.83 7.10 -19.71
CA ALA A 29 1.07 5.82 -19.05
C ALA A 29 1.83 5.95 -17.71
N PHE A 30 2.60 7.02 -17.53
CA PHE A 30 3.34 7.29 -16.29
C PHE A 30 2.51 8.11 -15.29
N THR A 31 1.58 8.94 -15.75
CA THR A 31 0.69 9.73 -14.87
C THR A 31 -0.50 8.92 -14.34
N SER A 32 -0.91 7.87 -15.04
CA SER A 32 -2.04 7.00 -14.63
C SER A 32 -1.68 5.98 -13.53
N ARG A 33 -0.40 5.83 -13.20
CA ARG A 33 0.11 4.99 -12.10
C ARG A 33 0.04 5.68 -10.74
N ALA A 34 -0.99 6.51 -10.50
CA ALA A 34 -1.31 6.90 -9.14
C ALA A 34 -1.54 5.61 -8.33
N GLY A 35 -0.71 5.38 -7.31
CA GLY A 35 -0.84 4.22 -6.43
C GLY A 35 -2.23 4.16 -5.80
N ARG A 36 -2.53 3.07 -5.08
CA ARG A 36 -3.81 2.91 -4.37
C ARG A 36 -4.16 4.22 -3.64
N PRO A 37 -5.35 4.79 -3.85
CA PRO A 37 -5.74 6.06 -3.26
C PRO A 37 -5.43 6.06 -1.76
N LYS A 38 -4.90 7.18 -1.28
CA LYS A 38 -4.55 7.36 0.13
C LYS A 38 -5.83 7.11 0.94
N ALA A 39 -5.84 6.05 1.75
CA ALA A 39 -6.96 5.80 2.65
C ALA A 39 -7.06 6.99 3.63
N ASP A 40 -8.26 7.59 3.71
CA ASP A 40 -8.55 8.77 4.53
C ASP A 40 -8.26 8.49 6.02
N MET A 41 -8.60 7.28 6.47
CA MET A 41 -8.23 6.77 7.79
C MET A 41 -7.39 5.50 7.64
N LYS A 42 -6.11 5.60 8.01
CA LYS A 42 -5.20 4.44 8.07
C LYS A 42 -5.42 3.68 9.38
N ARG A 43 -5.47 2.35 9.30
CA ARG A 43 -5.40 1.49 10.48
C ARG A 43 -4.07 1.72 11.18
N VAL A 44 -4.10 1.93 12.50
CA VAL A 44 -2.88 2.10 13.32
C VAL A 44 -2.40 0.71 13.74
N PRO A 45 -1.18 0.30 13.37
CA PRO A 45 -0.62 -0.95 13.86
C PRO A 45 -0.29 -0.80 15.35
N ILE A 46 -0.77 -1.73 16.17
CA ILE A 46 -0.49 -1.80 17.60
C ILE A 46 0.03 -3.18 17.96
N SER A 47 0.84 -3.26 19.02
CA SER A 47 1.18 -4.53 19.66
C SER A 47 0.16 -4.80 20.77
N LEU A 48 -0.62 -5.87 20.62
CA LEU A 48 -1.66 -6.28 21.56
C LEU A 48 -1.46 -7.75 21.93
N ARG A 49 -1.55 -8.06 23.23
CA ARG A 49 -1.58 -9.44 23.70
C ARG A 49 -3.02 -9.96 23.62
N ILE A 50 -3.19 -11.10 22.96
CA ILE A 50 -4.47 -11.77 22.78
C ILE A 50 -4.33 -13.19 23.34
N ASP A 51 -5.38 -13.68 24.00
CA ASP A 51 -5.41 -15.06 24.47
C ASP A 51 -5.23 -16.05 23.31
N PRO A 52 -4.44 -17.13 23.48
CA PRO A 52 -4.16 -18.09 22.41
C PRO A 52 -5.44 -18.65 21.76
N ASP A 53 -6.43 -19.03 22.58
CA ASP A 53 -7.67 -19.64 22.08
C ASP A 53 -8.48 -18.67 21.21
N VAL A 54 -8.49 -17.39 21.56
CA VAL A 54 -9.15 -16.34 20.76
C VAL A 54 -8.45 -16.20 19.42
N LEU A 55 -7.12 -16.12 19.43
CA LEU A 55 -6.32 -15.99 18.22
C LEU A 55 -6.49 -17.18 17.28
N GLU A 56 -6.42 -18.40 17.81
CA GLU A 56 -6.59 -19.63 17.03
C GLU A 56 -8.00 -19.77 16.47
N THR A 57 -9.03 -19.38 17.24
CA THR A 57 -10.42 -19.32 16.75
C THR A 57 -10.52 -18.44 15.50
N PHE A 58 -9.97 -17.21 15.54
CA PHE A 58 -10.01 -16.36 14.35
C PHE A 58 -9.18 -16.94 13.20
N LYS A 59 -7.94 -17.38 13.44
CA LYS A 59 -7.09 -17.97 12.37
C LYS A 59 -7.76 -19.15 11.67
N SER A 60 -8.48 -20.00 12.41
CA SER A 60 -9.19 -21.16 11.86
C SER A 60 -10.25 -20.77 10.79
N THR A 61 -10.73 -19.51 10.81
CA THR A 61 -11.67 -18.99 9.80
C THR A 61 -11.01 -18.77 8.42
N GLY A 62 -9.70 -18.97 8.30
CA GLY A 62 -8.97 -18.87 7.05
C GLY A 62 -8.62 -17.42 6.64
N PRO A 63 -8.34 -17.18 5.34
CA PRO A 63 -7.94 -15.87 4.84
C PRO A 63 -8.92 -14.76 5.26
N GLY A 64 -8.37 -13.62 5.68
CA GLY A 64 -9.16 -12.48 6.16
C GLY A 64 -9.55 -12.54 7.65
N TRP A 65 -9.03 -13.50 8.42
CA TRP A 65 -9.30 -13.59 9.87
C TRP A 65 -8.99 -12.31 10.65
N GLN A 66 -7.93 -11.57 10.28
CA GLN A 66 -7.59 -10.29 10.91
C GLN A 66 -8.67 -9.22 10.66
N THR A 67 -9.28 -9.22 9.47
CA THR A 67 -10.38 -8.31 9.14
C THR A 67 -11.62 -8.67 9.96
N ARG A 68 -11.97 -9.96 10.05
CA ARG A 68 -13.07 -10.41 10.92
C ARG A 68 -12.85 -10.02 12.38
N MET A 69 -11.64 -10.21 12.90
CA MET A 69 -11.28 -9.80 14.26
C MET A 69 -11.43 -8.28 14.45
N HIS A 70 -10.97 -7.48 13.47
CA HIS A 70 -11.15 -6.03 13.48
C HIS A 70 -12.64 -5.63 13.53
N ASP A 71 -13.50 -6.30 12.77
CA ASP A 71 -14.92 -5.93 12.69
C ASP A 71 -15.65 -6.17 14.01
N VAL A 72 -15.29 -7.25 14.73
CA VAL A 72 -15.77 -7.53 16.09
C VAL A 72 -15.31 -6.44 17.06
N LEU A 73 -14.03 -6.04 17.01
CA LEU A 73 -13.51 -4.95 17.85
C LEU A 73 -14.20 -3.61 17.54
N ALA A 74 -14.47 -3.34 16.27
CA ALA A 74 -15.18 -2.13 15.85
C ALA A 74 -16.63 -2.11 16.34
N GLU A 75 -17.32 -3.26 16.35
CA GLU A 75 -18.67 -3.38 16.91
C GLU A 75 -18.68 -3.16 18.42
N ALA A 76 -17.76 -3.79 19.15
CA ALA A 76 -17.60 -3.58 20.58
C ALA A 76 -17.33 -2.10 20.90
N ALA A 77 -16.45 -1.45 20.14
CA ALA A 77 -16.17 -0.02 20.30
C ALA A 77 -17.39 0.87 20.04
N ARG A 78 -18.26 0.54 19.07
CA ARG A 78 -19.53 1.25 18.84
C ARG A 78 -20.46 1.12 20.04
N LYS A 79 -20.59 -0.08 20.61
CA LYS A 79 -21.40 -0.34 21.81
C LYS A 79 -20.90 0.45 23.02
N LEU A 80 -19.60 0.49 23.23
CA LEU A 80 -18.98 1.27 24.32
C LEU A 80 -19.18 2.78 24.17
N LYS A 81 -19.29 3.31 22.95
CA LYS A 81 -19.60 4.72 22.69
C LYS A 81 -21.07 5.07 22.88
N ALA A 82 -21.95 4.07 22.84
CA ALA A 82 -23.40 4.25 22.97
C ALA A 82 -23.91 4.05 24.41
N ALA A 83 -23.05 3.57 25.31
CA ALA A 83 -23.28 3.48 26.74
C ALA A 83 -22.79 4.76 27.44
#